data_AF-A0A510HL63-F1
#
_entry.id   AF-A0A510HL63-F1
#
_cell.length_a   1.000
_cell.length_b   1.000
_cell.length_c   1.000
_cell.angle_alpha   90.00
_cell.angle_beta   90.00
_cell.angle_gamma   90.00
#
_symmetry.space_group_name_H-M   'P 1'
#
loop_
_entity.id
_entity.type
_entity.pdbx_description
1 polymer ?
#
loop_
_entity_poly.entity_id
_entity_poly.type
_entity_poly.pdbx_seq_one_letter_code
_entity_poly.pdbx_strand_id
1 'polypeptide(L)'
;MILDTSGLLAAIDSDQRSHAAARRAIEADGGPFILSPFVLAELDYLLATRVGRGAQLALLDEVGRGAYRLERFTATDVARATEVLRRYEDLDLGLTDASNVVLSRRHGVSDILTLDERHFRVLSAAENRPFRLLPADL
;
A
#
# COMPACT_ATOMS: atom_id res chain seq x y z
N MET A 1 7.09 6.29 2.83
CA MET A 1 6.62 4.88 2.91
C MET A 1 5.70 4.49 1.72
N ILE A 2 5.65 3.21 1.34
CA ILE A 2 4.64 2.63 0.42
C ILE A 2 3.35 2.36 1.20
N LEU A 3 2.18 2.69 0.64
CA LEU A 3 0.89 2.39 1.25
C LEU A 3 0.22 1.22 0.56
N ASP A 4 -0.13 0.21 1.35
CA ASP A 4 -0.95 -0.92 0.92
C ASP A 4 -2.41 -0.74 1.34
N THR A 5 -3.31 -1.47 0.68
CA THR A 5 -4.76 -1.36 0.88
C THR A 5 -5.15 -1.68 2.32
N SER A 6 -4.66 -2.79 2.88
CA SER A 6 -5.03 -3.22 4.23
C SER A 6 -4.53 -2.26 5.32
N GLY A 7 -3.31 -1.74 5.14
CA GLY A 7 -2.71 -0.74 6.03
C GLY A 7 -3.45 0.59 6.02
N LEU A 8 -3.77 1.10 4.83
CA LEU A 8 -4.47 2.39 4.71
C LEU A 8 -5.94 2.27 5.13
N LEU A 9 -6.61 1.14 4.84
CA LEU A 9 -7.96 0.86 5.35
C LEU A 9 -7.98 0.87 6.87
N ALA A 10 -7.00 0.23 7.52
CA ALA A 10 -6.89 0.24 8.98
C ALA A 10 -6.68 1.65 9.53
N ALA A 11 -5.86 2.48 8.87
CA ALA A 11 -5.64 3.86 9.29
C ALA A 11 -6.89 4.76 9.15
N ILE A 12 -7.84 4.41 8.28
CA ILE A 12 -9.06 5.20 8.01
C ILE A 12 -10.24 4.71 8.87
N ASP A 13 -10.46 3.41 8.92
CA ASP A 13 -11.58 2.80 9.63
C ASP A 13 -11.30 2.71 11.14
N SER A 14 -11.97 3.55 11.92
CA SER A 14 -11.78 3.63 13.38
C SER A 14 -12.22 2.37 14.13
N ASP A 15 -13.03 1.51 13.50
CA ASP A 15 -13.51 0.27 14.12
C ASP A 15 -12.51 -0.87 13.96
N GLN A 16 -11.46 -0.71 13.14
CA GLN A 16 -10.38 -1.67 13.00
C GLN A 16 -9.54 -1.74 14.27
N ARG A 17 -9.27 -2.96 14.76
CA ARG A 17 -8.39 -3.18 15.92
C ARG A 17 -6.99 -2.57 15.72
N SER A 18 -6.50 -2.55 14.49
CA SER A 18 -5.18 -2.02 14.13
C SER A 18 -5.18 -0.52 13.88
N HIS A 19 -6.31 0.18 14.02
CA HIS A 19 -6.46 1.59 13.66
C HIS A 19 -5.43 2.51 14.33
N ALA A 20 -5.35 2.45 15.67
CA ALA A 20 -4.43 3.29 16.43
C ALA A 20 -2.96 3.04 16.05
N ALA A 21 -2.59 1.79 15.80
CA ALA A 21 -1.23 1.42 15.41
C ALA A 21 -0.89 1.90 13.99
N ALA A 22 -1.81 1.72 13.03
CA ALA A 22 -1.64 2.18 11.66
C ALA A 22 -1.57 3.72 11.58
N ARG A 23 -2.41 4.43 12.33
CA ARG A 23 -2.36 5.89 12.47
C ARG A 23 -1.01 6.37 13.00
N ARG A 24 -0.53 5.74 14.08
CA ARG A 24 0.78 6.05 14.67
C ARG A 24 1.93 5.83 13.69
N ALA A 25 1.86 4.81 12.84
CA ALA A 25 2.86 4.55 11.81
C ALA A 25 2.92 5.67 10.77
N ILE A 26 1.76 6.13 10.28
CA ILE A 26 1.67 7.27 9.35
C ILE A 26 2.24 8.53 10.00
N GLU A 27 1.83 8.83 11.24
CA GLU A 27 2.28 10.01 11.97
C GLU A 27 3.79 10.01 12.24
N ALA A 28 4.38 8.85 12.55
CA ALA A 28 5.80 8.70 12.83
C ALA A 28 6.68 8.74 11.57
N ASP A 29 6.21 8.24 10.43
CA ASP A 29 6.95 8.27 9.15
C ASP A 29 7.05 9.69 8.58
N GLY A 30 5.97 10.48 8.67
CA GLY A 30 5.93 11.86 8.16
C GLY A 30 5.94 11.98 6.63
N GLY A 31 6.02 10.88 5.89
CA GLY A 31 5.95 10.83 4.43
C GLY A 31 7.30 11.07 3.73
N PRO A 32 7.31 11.07 2.37
CA PRO A 32 6.15 11.01 1.49
C PRO A 32 5.46 9.64 1.47
N PHE A 33 4.12 9.64 1.36
CA PHE A 33 3.31 8.44 1.23
C PHE A 33 3.05 8.12 -0.23
N ILE A 34 3.65 7.04 -0.71
CA ILE A 34 3.58 6.61 -2.11
C ILE A 34 2.38 5.68 -2.26
N LEU A 35 1.46 6.03 -3.17
CA LEU A 35 0.21 5.31 -3.38
C LEU A 35 0.13 4.79 -4.82
N SER A 36 -0.11 3.49 -4.96
CA SER A 36 -0.40 2.86 -6.26
C SER A 36 -1.84 3.18 -6.70
N PRO A 37 -2.10 3.39 -8.00
CA PRO A 37 -3.47 3.56 -8.49
C PRO A 37 -4.32 2.29 -8.29
N PHE A 38 -3.70 1.10 -8.21
CA PHE A 38 -4.42 -0.14 -7.93
C PHE A 38 -4.84 -0.24 -6.46
N VAL A 39 -3.98 0.18 -5.54
CA VAL A 39 -4.32 0.32 -4.11
C VAL A 39 -5.46 1.33 -3.94
N LEU A 40 -5.40 2.49 -4.63
CA LEU A 40 -6.48 3.47 -4.59
C LEU A 40 -7.81 2.89 -5.09
N ALA A 41 -7.79 2.18 -6.22
CA ALA A 41 -9.00 1.56 -6.78
C ALA A 41 -9.60 0.50 -5.85
N GLU A 42 -8.76 -0.34 -5.24
CA GLU A 42 -9.20 -1.36 -4.30
C GLU A 42 -9.76 -0.73 -3.02
N LEU A 43 -9.07 0.29 -2.49
CA LEU A 43 -9.50 0.99 -1.28
C LEU A 43 -10.82 1.75 -1.50
N ASP A 44 -11.01 2.38 -2.67
CA ASP A 44 -12.28 3.01 -3.05
C ASP A 44 -13.45 2.03 -2.96
N TYR A 45 -13.27 0.83 -3.54
CA TYR A 45 -14.26 -0.25 -3.49
C TYR A 45 -14.51 -0.72 -2.04
N LEU A 46 -13.46 -0.95 -1.25
CA LEU A 46 -13.58 -1.42 0.12
C LEU A 46 -14.26 -0.40 1.03
N LEU A 47 -13.92 0.88 0.92
CA LEU A 47 -14.57 1.94 1.69
C LEU A 47 -16.03 2.07 1.30
N ALA A 48 -16.36 2.04 0.01
CA ALA A 48 -17.75 2.10 -0.46
C ALA A 48 -18.60 0.96 0.09
N THR A 49 -18.03 -0.24 0.19
CA THR A 49 -18.75 -1.47 0.55
C THR A 49 -18.75 -1.79 2.04
N ARG A 50 -17.75 -1.35 2.80
CA ARG A 50 -17.54 -1.76 4.21
C ARG A 50 -17.61 -0.64 5.24
N VAL A 51 -17.29 0.60 4.86
CA VAL A 51 -17.20 1.72 5.80
C VAL A 51 -18.31 2.74 5.54
N GLY A 52 -18.43 3.19 4.30
CA GLY A 52 -19.50 4.08 3.86
C GLY A 52 -19.03 5.16 2.88
N ARG A 53 -20.01 5.74 2.17
CA ARG A 53 -19.77 6.74 1.11
C ARG A 53 -19.00 7.98 1.58
N GLY A 54 -19.19 8.40 2.83
CA GLY A 54 -18.48 9.55 3.41
C GLY A 54 -16.97 9.33 3.48
N ALA A 55 -16.53 8.16 4.00
CA ALA A 55 -15.11 7.82 4.09
C ALA A 55 -14.47 7.67 2.71
N GLN A 56 -15.19 7.06 1.76
CA GLN A 56 -14.76 6.96 0.37
C GLN A 56 -14.49 8.35 -0.25
N LEU A 57 -15.46 9.27 -0.16
CA LEU A 57 -15.30 10.62 -0.71
C LEU A 57 -14.17 11.39 -0.02
N ALA A 58 -14.04 11.27 1.31
CA ALA A 58 -12.98 11.91 2.06
C ALA A 58 -11.57 11.46 1.59
N LEU A 59 -11.37 10.15 1.38
CA LEU A 59 -10.12 9.62 0.82
C LEU A 59 -9.82 10.24 -0.55
N LEU A 60 -10.80 10.25 -1.47
CA LEU A 60 -10.60 10.80 -2.81
C LEU A 60 -10.27 12.30 -2.78
N ASP A 61 -10.90 13.06 -1.89
CA ASP A 61 -10.60 14.47 -1.68
C ASP A 61 -9.19 14.69 -1.09
N GLU A 62 -8.71 13.81 -0.21
CA GLU A 62 -7.32 13.85 0.29
C GLU A 62 -6.30 13.55 -0.82
N VAL A 63 -6.57 12.52 -1.63
CA VAL A 63 -5.75 12.19 -2.80
C VAL A 63 -5.72 13.37 -3.77
N GLY A 64 -6.87 13.97 -4.07
CA GLY A 64 -6.98 15.14 -4.95
C GLY A 64 -6.25 16.38 -4.43
N ARG A 65 -6.12 16.53 -3.10
CA ARG A 65 -5.33 17.58 -2.46
C ARG A 65 -3.82 17.27 -2.38
N GLY A 66 -3.40 16.08 -2.79
CA GLY A 66 -1.99 15.68 -2.77
C GLY A 66 -1.48 15.19 -1.42
N ALA A 67 -2.36 14.76 -0.51
CA ALA A 67 -1.94 14.15 0.76
C ALA A 67 -1.12 12.86 0.54
N TYR A 68 -1.37 12.19 -0.59
CA TYR A 68 -0.64 11.02 -1.05
C TYR A 68 0.02 11.32 -2.39
N ARG A 69 1.23 10.79 -2.58
CA ARG A 69 1.89 10.77 -3.87
C ARG A 69 1.31 9.62 -4.70
N LEU A 70 0.22 9.91 -5.41
CA LEU A 70 -0.38 8.98 -6.37
C LEU A 70 0.55 8.81 -7.58
N GLU A 71 1.12 7.62 -7.73
CA GLU A 71 2.09 7.34 -8.78
C GLU A 71 1.43 6.93 -10.09
N ARG A 72 2.08 7.28 -11.21
CA ARG A 72 1.72 6.73 -12.52
C ARG A 72 2.23 5.30 -12.64
N PHE A 73 1.42 4.45 -13.27
CA PHE A 73 1.79 3.06 -13.57
C PHE A 73 1.73 2.83 -15.08
N THR A 74 2.88 2.60 -15.69
CA THR A 74 3.06 2.50 -17.14
C THR A 74 3.04 1.04 -17.60
N ALA A 75 3.01 0.81 -18.93
CA ALA A 75 3.15 -0.54 -19.48
C ALA A 75 4.47 -1.22 -19.08
N THR A 76 5.57 -0.46 -18.97
CA THR A 76 6.85 -0.98 -18.47
C THR A 76 6.75 -1.44 -17.02
N ASP A 77 5.93 -0.76 -16.21
CA ASP A 77 5.71 -1.15 -14.81
C ASP A 77 4.84 -2.39 -14.71
N VAL A 78 3.86 -2.56 -15.60
CA VAL A 78 3.09 -3.80 -15.71
C VAL A 78 3.99 -4.98 -16.08
N ALA A 79 4.95 -4.79 -17.00
CA ALA A 79 5.94 -5.82 -17.32
C ALA A 79 6.79 -6.20 -16.08
N ARG A 80 7.26 -5.20 -15.32
CA ARG A 80 7.99 -5.44 -14.05
C ARG A 80 7.14 -6.10 -12.98
N ALA A 81 5.87 -5.72 -12.86
CA ALA A 81 4.93 -6.37 -11.95
C ALA A 81 4.72 -7.84 -12.36
N THR A 82 4.66 -8.13 -13.66
CA THR A 82 4.55 -9.50 -14.17
C THR A 82 5.77 -10.34 -13.80
N GLU A 83 6.98 -9.76 -13.85
CA GLU A 83 8.20 -10.42 -13.36
C GLU A 83 8.13 -10.73 -11.86
N VAL A 84 7.59 -9.82 -11.04
CA VAL A 84 7.35 -10.06 -9.61
C VAL A 84 6.36 -11.20 -9.42
N LEU A 85 5.21 -11.18 -10.10
CA LEU A 85 4.19 -12.22 -9.99
C LEU A 85 4.73 -13.60 -10.39
N ARG A 86 5.51 -13.69 -11.48
CA ARG A 86 6.17 -14.94 -11.89
C ARG A 86 7.20 -15.43 -10.88
N ARG A 87 7.94 -14.52 -10.24
CA ARG A 87 8.96 -14.87 -9.24
C ARG A 87 8.33 -15.43 -7.96
N TYR A 88 7.13 -14.97 -7.61
CA TYR A 88 6.42 -15.33 -6.38
C TYR A 88 5.10 -16.04 -6.70
N GLU A 89 5.10 -16.95 -7.68
CA GLU A 89 3.89 -17.61 -8.17
C GLU A 89 3.14 -18.41 -7.09
N ASP A 90 3.86 -18.93 -6.09
CA ASP A 90 3.29 -19.68 -4.97
C ASP A 90 2.54 -18.82 -3.93
N LEU A 91 2.65 -17.49 -4.00
CA LEU A 91 2.05 -16.57 -3.03
C LEU A 91 0.65 -16.04 -3.44
N ASP A 92 0.14 -16.43 -4.63
CA ASP A 92 -1.17 -16.00 -5.17
C ASP A 92 -1.39 -14.47 -5.10
N LEU A 93 -0.35 -13.72 -5.46
CA LEU A 93 -0.33 -12.26 -5.35
C LEU A 93 -1.13 -11.60 -6.48
N GLY A 94 -1.77 -10.48 -6.14
CA GLY A 94 -2.45 -9.63 -7.11
C GLY A 94 -1.53 -8.58 -7.75
N LEU A 95 -2.04 -7.91 -8.79
CA LEU A 95 -1.38 -6.74 -9.38
C LEU A 95 -1.18 -5.61 -8.36
N THR A 96 -2.08 -5.48 -7.38
CA THR A 96 -1.94 -4.51 -6.28
C THR A 96 -0.64 -4.74 -5.52
N ASP A 97 -0.41 -5.96 -5.01
CA ASP A 97 0.81 -6.30 -4.26
C ASP A 97 2.07 -6.12 -5.12
N ALA A 98 2.03 -6.62 -6.35
CA ALA A 98 3.15 -6.50 -7.28
C ALA A 98 3.48 -5.03 -7.61
N SER A 99 2.45 -4.16 -7.69
CA SER A 99 2.64 -2.74 -7.92
C SER A 99 3.36 -2.06 -6.76
N ASN A 100 3.09 -2.47 -5.51
CA ASN A 100 3.79 -1.98 -4.32
C ASN A 100 5.28 -2.34 -4.37
N VAL A 101 5.63 -3.56 -4.82
CA VAL A 101 7.03 -3.96 -5.05
C VAL A 101 7.70 -3.13 -6.13
N VAL A 102 7.01 -2.88 -7.25
CA VAL A 102 7.55 -2.05 -8.35
C VAL A 102 7.79 -0.62 -7.90
N LEU A 103 6.84 -0.02 -7.16
CA LEU A 103 6.98 1.34 -6.65
C LEU A 103 8.05 1.44 -5.56
N SER A 104 8.14 0.45 -4.68
CA SER A 104 9.23 0.32 -3.70
C SER A 104 10.59 0.42 -4.40
N ARG A 105 10.81 -0.43 -5.42
CA ARG A 105 12.06 -0.43 -6.20
C ARG A 105 12.32 0.86 -6.95
N ARG A 106 11.28 1.49 -7.52
CA ARG A 106 11.41 2.77 -8.24
C ARG A 106 11.87 3.90 -7.32
N HIS A 107 11.32 3.96 -6.11
CA HIS A 107 11.55 5.07 -5.19
C HIS A 107 12.63 4.81 -4.14
N GLY A 108 13.23 3.62 -4.13
CA GLY A 108 14.25 3.26 -3.14
C GLY A 108 13.68 3.08 -1.72
N VAL A 109 12.38 2.80 -1.59
CA VAL A 109 11.67 2.75 -0.30
C VAL A 109 11.46 1.31 0.15
N SER A 110 11.85 0.98 1.37
CA SER A 110 11.66 -0.35 1.96
C SER A 110 10.57 -0.41 3.05
N ASP A 111 10.01 0.74 3.43
CA ASP A 111 8.91 0.80 4.39
C ASP A 111 7.58 0.63 3.68
N ILE A 112 6.71 -0.22 4.23
CA ILE A 112 5.35 -0.41 3.74
C ILE A 112 4.37 -0.45 4.90
N LEU A 113 3.25 0.27 4.77
CA LEU A 113 2.12 0.18 5.68
C LEU A 113 1.17 -0.91 5.18
N THR A 114 1.18 -2.09 5.80
CA THR A 114 0.34 -3.24 5.41
C THR A 114 0.01 -4.09 6.62
N LEU A 115 -1.14 -4.76 6.60
CA LEU A 115 -1.48 -5.82 7.56
C LEU A 115 -1.24 -7.22 6.97
N ASP A 116 -0.90 -7.32 5.69
CA ASP A 116 -0.70 -8.59 4.97
C ASP A 116 0.73 -9.11 5.15
N GLU A 117 1.10 -9.34 6.41
CA GLU A 117 2.46 -9.72 6.78
C GLU A 117 2.94 -10.98 6.07
N ARG A 118 2.06 -11.99 5.92
CA ARG A 118 2.41 -13.24 5.25
C ARG A 118 3.00 -13.02 3.86
N HIS A 119 2.43 -12.09 3.08
CA HIS A 119 2.89 -11.82 1.73
C HIS A 119 4.15 -10.95 1.75
N PHE A 120 4.11 -9.81 2.44
CA PHE A 120 5.18 -8.81 2.37
C PHE A 120 6.46 -9.20 3.12
N ARG A 121 6.41 -10.16 4.05
CA ARG A 121 7.61 -10.71 4.70
C ARG A 121 8.49 -11.53 3.74
N VAL A 122 7.91 -12.09 2.68
CA VAL A 122 8.63 -12.91 1.68
C VAL A 122 9.07 -12.06 0.48
N LEU A 123 8.34 -10.99 0.19
CA LEU A 123 8.65 -10.07 -0.90
C LEU A 123 9.91 -9.24 -0.63
N SER A 124 10.65 -8.96 -1.70
CA SER A 124 11.84 -8.10 -1.64
C SER A 124 11.54 -6.70 -2.17
N ALA A 125 11.79 -5.70 -1.33
CA ALA A 125 11.66 -4.28 -1.57
C ALA A 125 12.78 -3.75 -2.49
N ALA A 126 13.01 -2.42 -2.44
CA ALA A 126 14.15 -1.77 -3.05
C ALA A 126 15.49 -2.43 -2.68
N GLU A 127 16.42 -2.45 -3.64
CA GLU A 127 17.77 -3.01 -3.47
C GLU A 127 17.78 -4.49 -3.03
N ASN A 128 16.70 -5.24 -3.30
CA ASN A 128 16.50 -6.63 -2.83
C ASN A 128 16.56 -6.78 -1.30
N ARG A 129 16.27 -5.71 -0.55
CA ARG A 129 16.13 -5.77 0.91
C ARG A 129 14.75 -6.29 1.32
N PRO A 130 14.59 -6.88 2.51
CA PRO A 130 13.26 -7.14 3.06
C PRO A 130 12.49 -5.83 3.23
N PHE A 131 11.16 -5.90 3.15
CA PHE A 131 10.32 -4.79 3.61
C PHE A 131 10.42 -4.65 5.13
N ARG A 132 10.36 -3.41 5.63
CA ARG A 132 9.97 -3.11 7.01
C ARG A 132 8.46 -2.88 7.00
N LEU A 133 7.73 -3.75 7.71
CA LEU A 133 6.26 -3.79 7.68
C LEU A 133 5.73 -3.00 8.86
N LEU A 134 5.07 -1.90 8.59
CA LEU A 134 4.44 -1.07 9.60
C LEU A 134 2.93 -1.37 9.65
N PRO A 135 2.32 -1.45 10.85
CA PRO A 135 2.89 -1.08 12.15
C PRO A 135 3.61 -2.22 12.90
N ALA A 136 3.77 -3.42 12.31
CA ALA A 136 4.34 -4.57 13.01
C ALA A 136 5.81 -4.38 13.46
N ASP A 137 6.59 -3.64 12.67
CA ASP A 137 8.02 -3.36 12.89
C ASP A 137 8.28 -1.93 13.39
N LEU A 138 7.27 -1.30 14.04
CA LEU A 138 7.35 0.08 14.52
C LEU A 138 8.31 0.27 15.70
#